data_AF-A0A2G2YPE2-F1
#
_entry.id   AF-A0A2G2YPE2-F1
#
_cell.length_a   1.000
_cell.length_b   1.000
_cell.length_c   1.000
_cell.angle_alpha   90.00
_cell.angle_beta   90.00
_cell.angle_gamma   90.00
#
_symmetry.space_group_name_H-M   'P 1'
#
loop_
_entity.id
_entity.type
_entity.pdbx_description
1 polymer ?
#
loop_
_entity_poly.entity_id
_entity_poly.type
_entity_poly.pdbx_seq_one_letter_code
_entity_poly.pdbx_strand_id
1 'polypeptide(L)'
;MMAKIPKFKARPLNKKKIHSSQSHQWKSLHLTAPTSPVLKTSLRGRPPRIRSSKEMEKEELEKVPKFKARPLNKKIFESKGDLGMFCNTKRQVTVPQEFHFATDERILPPANVADELLFGKVLPLNSESQNDKTIPRNTTPNPFRLSTEERGAEKERKLFTELLHKQIEEEKSRIRKANPYPYTTDYPVIPPKPEQKKCTKPEPFQLESLVKHEQETWRHMEERCRMEEEEAKMSNFKAQPVLTE
;
A
#
# COMPACT_ATOMS: atom_id res chain seq x y z
N MET A 1 -5.32 45.16 73.89
CA MET A 1 -3.90 44.94 73.57
C MET A 1 -3.52 45.83 72.40
N MET A 2 -2.67 46.85 72.61
CA MET A 2 -2.23 47.76 71.53
C MET A 2 -0.93 47.25 70.92
N ALA A 3 -0.93 46.96 69.62
CA ALA A 3 0.24 46.50 68.88
C ALA A 3 1.22 47.67 68.65
N LYS A 4 2.49 47.49 69.04
CA LYS A 4 3.58 48.44 68.78
C LYS A 4 4.00 48.36 67.31
N ILE A 5 3.89 49.48 66.59
CA ILE A 5 4.36 49.62 65.22
C ILE A 5 5.91 49.75 65.24
N PRO A 6 6.66 49.02 64.39
CA PRO A 6 8.11 49.12 64.35
C PRO A 6 8.56 50.44 63.72
N LYS A 7 9.44 51.18 64.41
CA LYS A 7 10.01 52.44 63.94
C LYS A 7 11.00 52.19 62.79
N PHE A 8 10.72 52.79 61.63
CA PHE A 8 11.61 52.80 60.47
C PHE A 8 12.89 53.59 60.77
N LYS A 9 14.06 52.96 60.62
CA LYS A 9 15.37 53.63 60.70
C LYS A 9 15.90 53.88 59.29
N ALA A 10 15.94 55.13 58.86
CA ALA A 10 16.57 55.52 57.60
C ALA A 10 18.11 55.45 57.72
N ARG A 11 18.78 54.89 56.71
CA ARG A 11 20.24 55.00 56.56
C ARG A 11 20.61 56.40 56.05
N PRO A 12 21.60 57.10 56.65
CA PRO A 12 22.06 58.35 56.09
C PRO A 12 22.87 58.12 54.81
N LEU A 13 22.70 59.02 53.84
CA LEU A 13 23.50 59.08 52.61
C LEU A 13 24.92 59.56 52.91
N ASN A 14 25.92 58.75 52.53
CA ASN A 14 27.32 59.13 52.58
C ASN A 14 27.61 60.21 51.52
N LYS A 15 27.77 61.47 51.95
CA LYS A 15 28.29 62.56 51.12
C LYS A 15 29.80 62.35 50.94
N LYS A 16 30.22 61.88 49.77
CA LYS A 16 31.65 61.85 49.39
C LYS A 16 32.10 63.29 49.10
N LYS A 17 33.16 63.71 49.79
CA LYS A 17 33.86 64.99 49.63
C LYS A 17 34.60 64.97 48.29
N ILE A 18 34.32 65.93 47.42
CA ILE A 18 35.04 66.12 46.16
C ILE A 18 36.38 66.78 46.52
N HIS A 19 37.48 66.07 46.30
CA HIS A 19 38.81 66.67 46.28
C HIS A 19 39.13 67.10 44.84
N SER A 20 39.57 68.35 44.72
CA SER A 20 39.95 69.03 43.48
C SER A 20 41.33 68.61 42.97
N SER A 21 41.56 68.94 41.69
CA SER A 21 42.81 69.01 40.91
C SER A 21 43.44 67.70 40.40
N GLN A 22 42.86 67.20 39.31
CA GLN A 22 43.48 67.10 37.98
C GLN A 22 45.01 66.90 37.87
N SER A 23 45.42 65.67 37.55
CA SER A 23 46.25 65.37 36.36
C SER A 23 46.17 63.87 36.05
N HIS A 24 45.14 63.46 35.30
CA HIS A 24 45.10 62.09 34.77
C HIS A 24 46.02 62.03 33.56
N GLN A 25 47.18 61.40 33.72
CA GLN A 25 47.96 60.94 32.57
C GLN A 25 47.08 59.99 31.76
N TRP A 26 46.69 60.40 30.56
CA TRP A 26 45.87 59.58 29.67
C TRP A 26 46.71 58.38 29.24
N LYS A 27 46.56 57.27 29.96
CA LYS A 27 46.98 55.95 29.47
C LYS A 27 46.19 55.69 28.18
N SER A 28 46.87 55.31 27.12
CA SER A 28 46.25 55.07 25.82
C SER A 28 45.05 54.14 25.98
N LEU A 29 43.88 54.58 25.51
CA LEU A 29 42.65 53.81 25.60
C LEU A 29 42.78 52.60 24.68
N HIS A 30 43.01 51.43 25.27
CA HIS A 30 42.95 50.16 24.54
C HIS A 30 41.49 49.90 24.16
N LEU A 31 41.24 49.47 22.91
CA LEU A 31 39.90 49.08 22.46
C LEU A 31 39.37 47.97 23.37
N THR A 32 38.35 48.27 24.18
CA THR A 32 37.63 47.26 24.94
C THR A 32 36.65 46.54 24.02
N ALA A 33 36.90 45.25 23.78
CA ALA A 33 35.95 44.39 23.09
C ALA A 33 34.74 44.10 24.00
N PRO A 34 33.50 44.21 23.49
CA PRO A 34 32.32 43.92 24.29
C PRO A 34 32.33 42.45 24.71
N THR A 35 32.39 42.21 26.02
CA THR A 35 32.25 40.86 26.58
C THR A 35 30.77 40.59 26.80
N SER A 36 30.24 39.57 26.13
CA SER A 36 28.84 39.18 26.29
C SER A 36 28.60 38.69 27.73
N PRO A 37 27.55 39.16 28.42
CA PRO A 37 27.25 38.70 29.76
C PRO A 37 26.85 37.22 29.74
N VAL A 38 27.39 36.43 30.67
CA VAL A 38 27.03 35.00 30.81
C VAL A 38 25.65 34.89 31.44
N LEU A 39 24.62 34.84 30.59
CA LEU A 39 23.23 34.72 31.01
C LEU A 39 22.94 33.29 31.50
N LYS A 40 22.67 33.12 32.81
CA LYS A 40 22.24 31.85 33.43
C LYS A 40 20.75 31.54 33.18
N THR A 41 20.23 31.86 32.00
CA THR A 41 18.79 31.77 31.70
C THR A 41 18.26 30.35 31.61
N SER A 42 19.13 29.34 31.45
CA SER A 42 18.72 27.92 31.50
C SER A 42 18.08 27.51 32.84
N LEU A 43 18.38 28.21 33.94
CA LEU A 43 17.78 27.93 35.26
C LEU A 43 16.52 28.76 35.54
N ARG A 44 16.14 29.66 34.64
CA ARG A 44 14.99 30.56 34.81
C ARG A 44 13.71 30.08 34.13
N GLY A 45 13.74 28.87 33.56
CA GLY A 45 12.59 28.22 32.95
C GLY A 45 11.91 27.27 33.92
N ARG A 46 10.58 27.29 33.97
CA ARG A 46 9.80 26.18 34.56
C ARG A 46 10.11 24.93 33.72
N PRO A 47 10.36 23.75 34.34
CA PRO A 47 10.59 22.54 33.57
C PRO A 47 9.36 22.28 32.66
N PRO A 48 9.60 21.90 31.40
CA PRO A 48 8.50 21.62 30.49
C PRO A 48 7.66 20.48 31.06
N ARG A 49 6.34 20.67 31.11
CA ARG A 49 5.39 19.64 31.57
C ARG A 49 5.26 18.47 30.58
N ILE A 50 5.78 18.63 29.36
CA ILE A 50 5.62 17.70 28.24
C ILE A 50 7.01 17.18 27.86
N ARG A 51 7.10 15.87 27.59
CA ARG A 51 8.32 15.18 27.16
C ARG A 51 8.86 15.78 25.86
N SER A 52 10.18 15.78 25.69
CA SER A 52 10.81 16.25 24.45
C SER A 52 10.44 15.34 23.28
N SER A 53 10.40 15.86 22.05
CA SER A 53 10.09 15.05 20.84
C SER A 53 11.00 13.84 20.70
N LYS A 54 12.29 14.02 21.03
CA LYS A 54 13.31 12.97 21.03
C LYS A 54 13.06 11.88 22.07
N GLU A 55 12.44 12.20 23.20
CA GLU A 55 12.06 11.21 24.21
C GLU A 55 10.85 10.40 23.74
N MET A 56 9.85 11.06 23.15
CA MET A 56 8.66 10.36 22.60
C MET A 56 9.02 9.39 21.47
N GLU A 57 9.90 9.80 20.55
CA GLU A 57 10.36 8.94 19.45
C GLU A 57 11.06 7.66 19.96
N LYS A 58 11.86 7.77 21.03
CA LYS A 58 12.52 6.61 21.64
C LYS A 58 11.53 5.67 22.31
N GLU A 59 10.55 6.23 23.02
CA GLU A 59 9.49 5.44 23.65
C GLU A 59 8.66 4.69 22.60
N GLU A 60 8.38 5.32 21.46
CA GLU A 60 7.74 4.66 20.30
C GLU A 60 8.59 3.50 19.78
N LEU A 61 9.90 3.71 19.56
CA LEU A 61 10.83 2.66 19.11
C LEU A 61 10.97 1.49 20.10
N GLU A 62 10.94 1.76 21.41
CA GLU A 62 10.98 0.73 22.46
C GLU A 62 9.66 -0.06 22.54
N LYS A 63 8.54 0.61 22.21
CA LYS A 63 7.20 0.01 22.20
C LYS A 63 6.94 -0.83 20.95
N VAL A 64 7.73 -0.67 19.89
CA VAL A 64 7.66 -1.55 18.72
C VAL A 64 7.95 -2.99 19.17
N PRO A 65 7.07 -3.97 18.88
CA PRO A 65 7.29 -5.34 19.25
C PRO A 65 8.59 -5.84 18.62
N LYS A 66 9.57 -6.18 19.48
CA LYS A 66 10.88 -6.63 19.04
C LYS A 66 10.75 -7.95 18.31
N PHE A 67 10.94 -7.95 16.99
CA PHE A 67 10.94 -9.16 16.19
C PHE A 67 11.97 -10.15 16.71
N LYS A 68 11.51 -11.32 17.15
CA LYS A 68 12.34 -12.43 17.57
C LYS A 68 12.17 -13.55 16.55
N ALA A 69 13.08 -13.59 15.58
CA ALA A 69 13.15 -14.74 14.67
C ALA A 69 13.49 -16.00 15.48
N ARG A 70 12.82 -17.10 15.16
CA ARG A 70 13.27 -18.42 15.62
C ARG A 70 14.63 -18.71 14.98
N PRO A 71 15.59 -19.28 15.74
CA PRO A 71 16.85 -19.70 15.15
C PRO A 71 16.59 -20.70 14.03
N LEU A 72 17.23 -20.48 12.88
CA LEU A 72 17.09 -21.35 11.72
C LEU A 72 17.77 -22.69 12.00
N ASN A 73 17.19 -23.79 11.48
CA ASN A 73 17.76 -25.13 11.65
C ASN A 73 19.14 -25.21 10.97
N LYS A 74 20.18 -25.61 11.71
CA LYS A 74 21.57 -25.69 11.23
C LYS A 74 21.75 -26.58 10.00
N LYS A 75 20.89 -27.60 9.84
CA LYS A 75 20.88 -28.50 8.67
C LYS A 75 20.67 -27.76 7.33
N ILE A 76 20.07 -26.57 7.37
CA ILE A 76 19.84 -25.73 6.19
C ILE A 76 21.16 -25.07 5.71
N PHE A 77 22.10 -24.83 6.62
CA PHE A 77 23.43 -24.33 6.27
C PHE A 77 24.40 -25.45 5.89
N GLU A 78 24.17 -26.66 6.41
CA GLU A 78 25.01 -27.84 6.13
C GLU A 78 24.66 -28.52 4.79
N SER A 79 23.45 -28.31 4.26
CA SER A 79 23.10 -28.80 2.92
C SER A 79 23.97 -28.11 1.88
N LYS A 80 24.70 -28.87 1.08
CA LYS A 80 25.57 -28.41 -0.02
C LYS A 80 24.80 -27.84 -1.22
N GLY A 81 23.61 -27.29 -0.99
CA GLY A 81 22.75 -26.64 -2.00
C GLY A 81 22.73 -25.13 -1.80
N ASP A 82 22.43 -24.41 -2.88
CA ASP A 82 22.17 -22.97 -2.83
C ASP A 82 20.92 -22.70 -1.98
N LEU A 83 21.09 -21.93 -0.91
CA LEU A 83 20.06 -21.43 0.02
C LEU A 83 18.79 -22.29 0.20
N GLY A 84 18.92 -23.41 0.90
CA GLY A 84 17.76 -24.11 1.50
C GLY A 84 16.86 -24.89 0.54
N MET A 85 17.26 -25.08 -0.71
CA MET A 85 16.58 -26.01 -1.61
C MET A 85 17.17 -27.42 -1.46
N PHE A 86 16.40 -28.32 -0.81
CA PHE A 86 16.71 -29.75 -0.86
C PHE A 86 16.48 -30.22 -2.30
N CYS A 87 17.53 -30.32 -3.09
CA CYS A 87 17.47 -30.89 -4.42
C CYS A 87 17.22 -32.40 -4.28
N ASN A 88 15.95 -32.79 -4.25
CA ASN A 88 15.58 -34.19 -4.37
C ASN A 88 16.18 -34.70 -5.69
N THR A 89 17.17 -35.59 -5.62
CA THR A 89 17.73 -36.26 -6.79
C THR A 89 16.57 -36.88 -7.55
N LYS A 90 16.30 -36.41 -8.78
CA LYS A 90 15.19 -36.93 -9.60
C LYS A 90 15.37 -38.45 -9.70
N ARG A 91 14.39 -39.21 -9.21
CA ARG A 91 14.42 -40.68 -9.30
C ARG A 91 14.41 -41.08 -10.77
N GLN A 92 15.11 -42.17 -11.11
CA GLN A 92 15.01 -42.75 -12.45
C GLN A 92 13.54 -43.01 -12.79
N VAL A 93 13.11 -42.58 -13.97
CA VAL A 93 11.73 -42.74 -14.42
C VAL A 93 11.47 -44.22 -14.63
N THR A 94 10.50 -44.77 -13.90
CA THR A 94 10.06 -46.15 -14.09
C THR A 94 9.28 -46.23 -15.39
N VAL A 95 9.75 -47.05 -16.32
CA VAL A 95 9.03 -47.35 -17.57
C VAL A 95 8.02 -48.46 -17.26
N PRO A 96 6.72 -48.30 -17.60
CA PRO A 96 5.74 -49.35 -17.41
C PRO A 96 6.09 -50.54 -18.29
N GLN A 97 6.17 -51.72 -17.68
CA GLN A 97 6.25 -52.98 -18.41
C GLN A 97 4.86 -53.28 -18.95
N GLU A 98 4.71 -53.31 -20.27
CA GLU A 98 3.44 -53.67 -20.90
C GLU A 98 3.05 -55.09 -20.51
N PHE A 99 1.76 -55.30 -20.28
CA PHE A 99 1.18 -56.59 -19.97
C PHE A 99 0.24 -56.98 -21.12
N HIS A 100 0.38 -58.20 -21.61
CA HIS A 100 -0.40 -58.69 -22.72
C HIS A 100 -1.75 -59.23 -22.22
N PHE A 101 -2.84 -58.74 -22.80
CA PHE A 101 -4.16 -59.30 -22.52
C PHE A 101 -4.42 -60.50 -23.43
N ALA A 102 -5.10 -61.54 -22.93
CA ALA A 102 -5.55 -62.67 -23.75
C ALA A 102 -6.55 -62.27 -24.86
N THR A 103 -7.06 -61.03 -24.82
CA THR A 103 -7.89 -60.42 -25.87
C THR A 103 -7.07 -59.78 -26.99
N ASP A 104 -5.80 -59.43 -26.78
CA ASP A 104 -4.97 -58.80 -27.82
C ASP A 104 -4.74 -59.75 -29.00
N GLU A 105 -4.70 -61.06 -28.75
CA GLU A 105 -4.61 -62.10 -29.78
C GLU A 105 -5.90 -62.27 -30.62
N ARG A 106 -7.03 -61.72 -30.15
CA ARG A 106 -8.33 -61.82 -30.86
C ARG A 106 -8.53 -60.70 -31.87
N ILE A 107 -7.74 -59.64 -31.79
CA ILE A 107 -7.79 -58.54 -32.74
C ILE A 107 -6.91 -58.98 -33.91
N LEU A 108 -7.54 -59.53 -34.96
CA LEU A 108 -6.84 -59.72 -36.23
C LEU A 108 -6.26 -58.36 -36.66
N PRO A 109 -5.02 -58.30 -37.18
CA PRO A 109 -4.52 -57.07 -37.77
C PRO A 109 -5.54 -56.60 -38.83
N PRO A 110 -5.81 -55.28 -38.94
CA PRO A 110 -6.73 -54.78 -39.96
C PRO A 110 -6.20 -55.17 -41.34
N ALA A 111 -6.76 -56.25 -41.89
CA ALA A 111 -6.57 -56.61 -43.27
C ALA A 111 -7.16 -55.49 -44.12
N ASN A 112 -6.40 -55.03 -45.11
CA ASN A 112 -6.76 -53.95 -46.01
C ASN A 112 -8.18 -54.16 -46.58
N VAL A 113 -9.13 -53.35 -46.13
CA VAL A 113 -10.53 -53.35 -46.59
C VAL A 113 -10.65 -52.54 -47.88
N ALA A 114 -10.30 -53.18 -48.99
CA ALA A 114 -10.65 -52.72 -50.33
C ALA A 114 -11.34 -53.86 -51.09
N ASP A 115 -12.37 -54.45 -50.49
CA ASP A 115 -13.45 -55.15 -51.18
C ASP A 115 -14.41 -55.68 -50.12
N GLU A 116 -15.60 -55.07 -50.02
CA GLU A 116 -16.88 -55.73 -49.68
C GLU A 116 -17.97 -54.66 -49.50
N LEU A 117 -18.38 -54.11 -50.64
CA LEU A 117 -19.64 -53.38 -50.82
C LEU A 117 -20.51 -54.20 -51.79
N LEU A 118 -21.08 -55.36 -51.41
CA LEU A 118 -22.16 -55.95 -52.23
C LEU A 118 -23.11 -57.01 -51.63
N PHE A 119 -23.26 -57.13 -50.33
CA PHE A 119 -24.41 -57.87 -49.77
C PHE A 119 -24.91 -57.05 -48.60
N GLY A 120 -26.11 -56.52 -48.55
CA GLY A 120 -27.37 -57.02 -49.08
C GLY A 120 -28.39 -56.47 -48.09
N LYS A 121 -29.47 -55.89 -48.60
CA LYS A 121 -30.51 -55.18 -47.87
C LYS A 121 -31.07 -55.99 -46.68
N VAL A 122 -31.87 -55.28 -45.87
CA VAL A 122 -32.86 -55.72 -44.86
C VAL A 122 -32.23 -56.01 -43.48
N LEU A 123 -32.51 -55.29 -42.38
CA LEU A 123 -33.78 -54.85 -41.78
C LEU A 123 -33.57 -53.60 -40.89
N PRO A 124 -34.52 -52.63 -40.83
CA PRO A 124 -34.58 -51.67 -39.74
C PRO A 124 -35.20 -52.37 -38.52
N LEU A 125 -34.38 -52.65 -37.51
CA LEU A 125 -34.88 -53.10 -36.21
C LEU A 125 -35.56 -51.90 -35.55
N ASN A 126 -36.88 -51.82 -35.66
CA ASN A 126 -37.71 -51.02 -34.77
C ASN A 126 -37.47 -51.55 -33.35
N SER A 127 -36.59 -50.91 -32.58
CA SER A 127 -36.61 -51.06 -31.13
C SER A 127 -37.69 -50.13 -30.58
N GLU A 128 -38.91 -50.64 -30.46
CA GLU A 128 -39.86 -50.09 -29.51
C GLU A 128 -39.20 -50.10 -28.13
N SER A 129 -38.81 -48.94 -27.62
CA SER A 129 -38.43 -48.79 -26.21
C SER A 129 -39.69 -48.72 -25.35
N GLN A 130 -40.52 -49.76 -25.42
CA GLN A 130 -41.53 -50.03 -24.40
C GLN A 130 -40.81 -50.56 -23.16
N ASN A 131 -40.24 -49.64 -22.39
CA ASN A 131 -40.03 -49.82 -20.96
C ASN A 131 -39.90 -48.42 -20.35
N ASP A 132 -41.06 -47.81 -20.07
CA ASP A 132 -41.20 -46.86 -18.96
C ASP A 132 -40.89 -47.60 -17.64
N LYS A 133 -39.62 -47.96 -17.46
CA LYS A 133 -39.07 -48.19 -16.13
C LYS A 133 -38.42 -46.87 -15.78
N THR A 134 -39.23 -46.01 -15.17
CA THR A 134 -38.71 -44.96 -14.31
C THR A 134 -37.68 -45.62 -13.40
N ILE A 135 -36.39 -45.44 -13.74
CA ILE A 135 -35.28 -45.86 -12.90
C ILE A 135 -35.59 -45.22 -11.54
N PRO A 136 -35.64 -45.99 -10.43
CA PRO A 136 -35.90 -45.42 -9.13
C PRO A 136 -34.81 -44.39 -8.89
N ARG A 137 -35.18 -43.10 -8.87
CA ARG A 137 -34.27 -41.99 -8.60
C ARG A 137 -33.51 -42.35 -7.33
N ASN A 138 -32.18 -42.33 -7.39
CA ASN A 138 -31.34 -42.39 -6.21
C ASN A 138 -31.93 -41.44 -5.17
N THR A 139 -32.25 -41.97 -3.99
CA THR A 139 -32.85 -41.21 -2.90
C THR A 139 -31.92 -40.03 -2.62
N THR A 140 -32.35 -38.82 -2.97
CA THR A 140 -31.55 -37.64 -2.64
C THR A 140 -31.59 -37.52 -1.12
N PRO A 141 -30.44 -37.65 -0.43
CA PRO A 141 -30.43 -37.64 1.02
C PRO A 141 -31.01 -36.31 1.47
N ASN A 142 -31.99 -36.36 2.37
CA ASN A 142 -32.53 -35.16 2.98
C ASN A 142 -31.44 -34.61 3.93
N PRO A 143 -30.79 -33.48 3.60
CA PRO A 143 -29.71 -32.98 4.43
C PRO A 143 -30.26 -32.61 5.80
N PHE A 144 -29.64 -33.14 6.85
CA PHE A 144 -30.00 -32.78 8.22
C PHE A 144 -29.64 -31.30 8.46
N ARG A 145 -30.48 -30.60 9.23
CA ARG A 145 -30.24 -29.20 9.63
C ARG A 145 -29.04 -29.16 10.59
N LEU A 146 -27.84 -29.02 10.03
CA LEU A 146 -26.60 -28.91 10.79
C LEU A 146 -26.43 -27.44 11.21
N SER A 147 -26.45 -27.14 12.51
CA SER A 147 -26.32 -25.79 13.09
C SER A 147 -24.96 -25.12 12.82
N THR A 148 -24.09 -25.77 12.04
CA THR A 148 -22.79 -25.26 11.63
C THR A 148 -22.89 -24.07 10.68
N GLU A 149 -24.01 -23.91 9.98
CA GLU A 149 -24.23 -22.79 9.06
C GLU A 149 -24.43 -21.46 9.82
N GLU A 150 -25.19 -21.47 10.92
CA GLU A 150 -25.33 -20.28 11.78
C GLU A 150 -23.98 -19.87 12.39
N ARG A 151 -23.16 -20.84 12.79
CA ARG A 151 -21.79 -20.57 13.25
C ARG A 151 -20.93 -19.91 12.17
N GLY A 152 -21.10 -20.32 10.91
CA GLY A 152 -20.43 -19.71 9.76
C GLY A 152 -20.87 -18.25 9.57
N ALA A 153 -22.18 -18.03 9.53
CA ALA A 153 -22.77 -16.71 9.36
C ALA A 153 -22.38 -15.73 10.48
N GLU A 154 -22.39 -16.16 11.75
CA GLU A 154 -21.94 -15.32 12.87
C GLU A 154 -20.46 -14.94 12.76
N LYS A 155 -19.62 -15.88 12.30
CA LYS A 155 -18.19 -15.64 12.10
C LYS A 155 -17.95 -14.63 10.98
N GLU A 156 -18.70 -14.74 9.88
CA GLU A 156 -18.64 -13.77 8.77
C GLU A 156 -19.13 -12.40 9.21
N ARG A 157 -20.22 -12.31 9.98
CA ARG A 157 -20.72 -11.05 10.54
C ARG A 157 -19.72 -10.38 11.49
N LYS A 158 -19.07 -11.16 12.36
CA LYS A 158 -17.99 -10.66 13.23
C LYS A 158 -16.80 -10.14 12.42
N LEU A 159 -16.38 -10.88 11.41
CA LEU A 159 -15.28 -10.47 10.54
C LEU A 159 -15.62 -9.18 9.79
N PHE A 160 -16.83 -9.10 9.21
CA PHE A 160 -17.29 -7.92 8.48
C PHE A 160 -17.37 -6.68 9.37
N THR A 161 -17.90 -6.83 10.59
CA THR A 161 -17.96 -5.73 11.56
C THR A 161 -16.59 -5.27 12.01
N GLU A 162 -15.65 -6.19 12.24
CA GLU A 162 -14.26 -5.87 12.59
C GLU A 162 -13.54 -5.11 11.47
N LEU A 163 -13.69 -5.56 10.21
CA LEU A 163 -13.12 -4.86 9.05
C LEU A 163 -13.69 -3.45 8.90
N LEU A 164 -15.01 -3.29 9.06
CA LEU A 164 -15.67 -2.00 8.96
C LEU A 164 -15.22 -1.03 10.07
N HIS A 165 -15.09 -1.52 11.31
CA HIS A 165 -14.55 -0.71 12.41
C HIS A 165 -13.12 -0.25 12.13
N LYS A 166 -12.26 -1.15 11.65
CA LYS A 166 -10.87 -0.85 11.32
C LYS A 166 -10.76 0.22 10.22
N GLN A 167 -11.58 0.14 9.18
CA GLN A 167 -11.58 1.14 8.11
C GLN A 167 -12.04 2.52 8.62
N ILE A 168 -13.06 2.56 9.49
CA ILE A 168 -13.52 3.80 10.12
C ILE A 168 -12.43 4.40 11.02
N GLU A 169 -11.73 3.58 11.80
CA GLU A 169 -10.66 4.01 12.69
C GLU A 169 -9.46 4.55 11.91
N GLU A 170 -9.10 3.86 10.83
CA GLU A 170 -8.06 4.31 9.90
C GLU A 170 -8.43 5.66 9.27
N GLU A 171 -9.63 5.79 8.71
CA GLU A 171 -10.13 7.05 8.12
C GLU A 171 -10.17 8.19 9.14
N LYS A 172 -10.57 7.90 10.38
CA LYS A 172 -10.53 8.88 11.49
C LYS A 172 -9.10 9.29 11.85
N SER A 173 -8.14 8.38 11.75
CA SER A 173 -6.72 8.66 12.05
C SER A 173 -5.99 9.40 10.93
N ARG A 174 -6.43 9.25 9.67
CA ARG A 174 -5.84 9.94 8.50
C ARG A 174 -5.87 11.46 8.63
N ILE A 175 -6.93 12.00 9.25
CA ILE A 175 -7.06 13.44 9.50
C ILE A 175 -6.77 13.69 10.98
N ARG A 176 -5.63 14.32 11.30
CA ARG A 176 -5.31 14.75 12.67
C ARG A 176 -6.33 15.80 13.14
N LYS A 177 -7.35 15.37 13.91
CA LYS A 177 -8.26 16.28 14.62
C LYS A 177 -7.63 16.72 15.93
N ALA A 178 -7.37 18.02 16.08
CA ALA A 178 -6.90 18.58 17.35
C ALA A 178 -8.05 18.68 18.36
N ASN A 179 -7.75 18.42 19.64
CA ASN A 179 -8.70 18.68 20.72
C ASN A 179 -8.93 20.20 20.82
N PRO A 180 -10.20 20.67 20.82
CA PRO A 180 -10.47 22.08 21.02
C PRO A 180 -9.93 22.50 22.38
N TYR A 181 -9.45 23.72 22.46
CA TYR A 181 -9.10 24.31 23.75
C TYR A 181 -10.33 24.30 24.67
N PRO A 182 -10.16 24.02 25.98
CA PRO A 182 -11.27 24.14 26.92
C PRO A 182 -11.86 25.56 26.82
N TYR A 183 -13.18 25.67 26.93
CA TYR A 183 -13.87 26.94 26.81
C TYR A 183 -13.45 27.87 27.95
N THR A 184 -12.45 28.73 27.70
CA THR A 184 -11.98 29.75 28.65
C THR A 184 -12.76 31.04 28.43
N THR A 185 -13.20 31.68 29.51
CA THR A 185 -13.90 32.98 29.53
C THR A 185 -13.11 34.18 28.98
N ASP A 186 -11.83 33.99 28.65
CA ASP A 186 -10.92 35.05 28.16
C ASP A 186 -10.77 35.11 26.63
N TYR A 187 -11.66 34.47 25.84
CA TYR A 187 -11.62 34.65 24.38
C TYR A 187 -12.14 36.03 24.01
N PRO A 188 -11.31 36.94 23.46
CA PRO A 188 -11.81 38.19 22.92
C PRO A 188 -12.79 37.88 21.79
N VAL A 189 -13.93 38.58 21.79
CA VAL A 189 -14.99 38.45 20.78
C VAL A 189 -14.36 38.48 19.38
N ILE A 190 -14.42 37.34 18.70
CA ILE A 190 -13.87 37.22 17.35
C ILE A 190 -14.77 38.06 16.43
N PRO A 191 -14.22 39.10 15.77
CA PRO A 191 -15.02 39.92 14.86
C PRO A 191 -15.62 39.05 13.75
N PRO A 192 -16.81 39.41 13.24
CA PRO A 192 -17.48 38.63 12.20
C PRO A 192 -16.58 38.51 10.97
N LYS A 193 -16.52 37.30 10.41
CA LYS A 193 -15.70 37.03 9.22
C LYS A 193 -16.18 37.93 8.06
N PRO A 194 -15.26 38.57 7.33
CA PRO A 194 -15.62 39.38 6.17
C PRO A 194 -16.33 38.51 5.11
N GLU A 195 -17.15 39.15 4.28
CA GLU A 195 -17.88 38.47 3.21
C GLU A 195 -16.94 37.70 2.29
N GLN A 196 -17.30 36.44 2.01
CA GLN A 196 -16.51 35.57 1.15
C GLN A 196 -16.55 36.10 -0.28
N LYS A 197 -15.39 36.50 -0.81
CA LYS A 197 -15.26 36.88 -2.22
C LYS A 197 -15.64 35.70 -3.11
N LYS A 198 -16.38 35.96 -4.18
CA LYS A 198 -16.69 34.94 -5.19
C LYS A 198 -15.38 34.41 -5.77
N CYS A 199 -15.29 33.09 -5.91
CA CYS A 199 -14.13 32.42 -6.48
C CYS A 199 -13.85 32.97 -7.88
N THR A 200 -12.68 33.60 -8.05
CA THR A 200 -12.21 34.05 -9.36
C THR A 200 -11.93 32.81 -10.21
N LYS A 201 -12.70 32.63 -11.29
CA LYS A 201 -12.46 31.56 -12.25
C LYS A 201 -11.26 31.96 -13.12
N PRO A 202 -10.17 31.18 -13.18
CA PRO A 202 -9.07 31.49 -14.07
C PRO A 202 -9.54 31.37 -15.51
N GLU A 203 -9.35 32.44 -16.28
CA GLU A 203 -9.55 32.40 -17.72
C GLU A 203 -8.34 31.70 -18.35
N PRO A 204 -8.53 30.64 -19.15
CA PRO A 204 -7.42 29.98 -19.82
C PRO A 204 -6.80 30.94 -20.83
N PHE A 205 -5.48 31.08 -20.76
CA PHE A 205 -4.73 31.89 -21.69
C PHE A 205 -4.44 31.10 -22.96
N GLN A 206 -4.53 31.74 -24.11
CA GLN A 206 -4.26 31.11 -25.40
C GLN A 206 -2.74 31.11 -25.64
N LEU A 207 -2.12 29.94 -25.56
CA LEU A 207 -0.70 29.73 -25.87
C LEU A 207 -0.53 29.24 -27.31
N GLU A 208 0.35 29.89 -28.07
CA GLU A 208 0.75 29.44 -29.41
C GLU A 208 1.38 28.04 -29.39
N SER A 209 2.02 27.64 -28.28
CA SER A 209 2.61 26.31 -28.14
C SER A 209 1.57 25.18 -28.19
N LEU A 210 0.34 25.44 -27.72
CA LEU A 210 -0.74 24.46 -27.77
C LEU A 210 -1.16 24.19 -29.22
N VAL A 211 -1.31 25.27 -30.00
CA VAL A 211 -1.63 25.21 -31.43
C VAL A 211 -0.53 24.49 -32.20
N LYS A 212 0.75 24.78 -31.91
CA LYS A 212 1.89 24.09 -32.55
C LYS A 212 1.93 22.60 -32.22
N HIS A 213 1.68 22.23 -30.96
CA HIS A 213 1.62 20.82 -30.55
C HIS A 213 0.53 20.06 -31.29
N GLU A 214 -0.68 20.63 -31.37
CA GLU A 214 -1.79 20.03 -32.13
C GLU A 214 -1.37 19.82 -33.59
N GLN A 215 -0.81 20.83 -34.24
CA GLN A 215 -0.33 20.72 -35.63
C GLN A 215 0.73 19.63 -35.82
N GLU A 216 1.70 19.50 -34.90
CA GLU A 216 2.69 18.42 -34.94
C GLU A 216 2.05 17.05 -34.77
N THR A 217 1.07 16.90 -33.87
CA THR A 217 0.36 15.63 -33.70
C THR A 217 -0.42 15.23 -34.95
N TRP A 218 -1.04 16.19 -35.64
CA TRP A 218 -1.72 15.95 -36.91
C TRP A 218 -0.74 15.51 -37.99
N ARG A 219 0.39 16.20 -38.14
CA ARG A 219 1.44 15.83 -39.11
C ARG A 219 1.98 14.42 -38.86
N HIS A 220 2.32 14.11 -37.61
CA HIS A 220 2.82 12.78 -37.24
C HIS A 220 1.76 11.69 -37.49
N MET A 221 0.48 11.98 -37.27
CA MET A 221 -0.59 11.04 -37.56
C MET A 221 -0.76 10.80 -39.06
N GLU A 222 -0.68 11.85 -39.88
CA GLU A 222 -0.76 11.76 -41.33
C GLU A 222 0.42 10.96 -41.93
N GLU A 223 1.64 11.20 -41.43
CA GLU A 223 2.83 10.41 -41.80
C GLU A 223 2.66 8.92 -41.49
N ARG A 224 2.10 8.58 -40.30
CA ARG A 224 1.80 7.19 -39.96
C ARG A 224 0.77 6.56 -40.90
N CYS A 225 -0.32 7.26 -41.22
CA CYS A 225 -1.32 6.75 -42.15
C CYS A 225 -0.73 6.52 -43.55
N ARG A 226 0.14 7.41 -44.02
CA ARG A 226 0.82 7.24 -45.31
C ARG A 226 1.73 6.00 -45.32
N MET A 227 2.52 5.80 -44.27
CA MET A 227 3.36 4.61 -44.12
C MET A 227 2.54 3.32 -44.10
N GLU A 228 1.40 3.33 -43.39
CA GLU A 228 0.46 2.20 -43.32
C GLU A 228 -0.17 1.88 -44.68
N GLU A 229 -0.52 2.90 -45.48
CA GLU A 229 -1.00 2.68 -46.85
C GLU A 229 0.07 2.08 -47.77
N GLU A 230 1.33 2.53 -47.64
CA GLU A 230 2.47 1.97 -48.37
C GLU A 230 2.74 0.51 -47.94
N GLU A 231 2.67 0.22 -46.64
CA GLU A 231 2.79 -1.13 -46.08
C GLU A 231 1.64 -2.03 -46.55
N ALA A 232 0.39 -1.55 -46.54
CA ALA A 232 -0.77 -2.29 -47.02
C ALA A 232 -0.67 -2.61 -48.52
N LYS A 233 -0.11 -1.68 -49.32
CA LYS A 233 0.17 -1.93 -50.74
C LYS A 233 1.21 -3.04 -50.90
N MET A 234 2.28 -3.02 -50.11
CA MET A 234 3.36 -4.03 -50.14
C MET A 234 2.94 -5.38 -49.53
N SER A 235 1.98 -5.39 -48.61
CA SER A 235 1.42 -6.59 -47.99
C SER A 235 0.45 -7.35 -48.91
N ASN A 236 0.15 -6.83 -50.11
CA ASN A 236 -0.61 -7.55 -51.13
C ASN A 236 0.27 -8.60 -51.83
N PHE A 237 0.78 -9.57 -51.08
CA PHE A 237 1.40 -10.76 -51.61
C PHE A 237 0.32 -11.82 -51.88
N LYS A 238 0.06 -12.12 -53.16
CA LYS A 238 -0.81 -13.23 -53.56
C LYS A 238 0.05 -14.37 -54.11
N ALA A 239 0.12 -15.48 -53.39
CA ALA A 239 0.81 -16.68 -53.86
C ALA A 239 0.06 -17.28 -55.06
N GLN A 240 0.77 -17.58 -56.14
CA GLN A 240 0.21 -18.30 -57.28
C GLN A 240 0.20 -19.81 -56.97
N PRO A 241 -0.84 -20.55 -57.37
CA PRO A 241 -0.88 -21.99 -57.17
C PRO A 241 0.23 -22.66 -58.00
N VAL A 242 0.95 -23.59 -57.38
CA VAL A 242 1.94 -24.40 -58.08
C VAL A 242 1.17 -25.37 -58.98
N LEU A 243 1.34 -25.22 -60.29
CA LEU A 243 0.86 -26.21 -61.25
C LEU A 243 1.79 -27.42 -61.16
N THR A 244 1.28 -28.52 -60.63
CA THR A 244 1.96 -29.81 -60.61
C THR A 244 1.64 -30.57 -61.90
N GLU A 245 2.67 -30.86 -62.71
CA GLU A 245 2.65 -31.86 -63.79
C GLU A 245 3.64 -32.98 -63.46
#